data_AF-A0A497YEA4-F1
#
_entry.id   AF-A0A497YEA4-F1
#
_cell.length_a   1.000
_cell.length_b   1.000
_cell.length_c   1.000
_cell.angle_alpha   90.00
_cell.angle_beta   90.00
_cell.angle_gamma   90.00
#
_symmetry.space_group_name_H-M   'P 1'
#
loop_
_entity.id
_entity.type
_entity.pdbx_description
1 polymer ?
#
loop_
_entity_poly.entity_id
_entity_poly.type
_entity_poly.pdbx_seq_one_letter_code
_entity_poly.pdbx_strand_id
1 'polypeptide(L)'
;MTEEQKTEAIKLVKQGLETIQAREYREIAEIPTEGKQQFEIKYSFVNEGVEGIFNIIGNTGANGAEAEVSLVSEFTDDPLHSISDLTKEQINTDLRSAQDFLNKNLKIV
;
A
#
# COMPACT_ATOMS: atom_id res chain seq x y z
N MET A 1 1.98 -15.11 5.65
CA MET A 1 1.14 -15.12 4.43
C MET A 1 1.58 -16.22 3.48
N THR A 2 0.65 -17.00 2.92
CA THR A 2 0.89 -17.84 1.72
C THR A 2 0.93 -16.97 0.46
N GLU A 3 1.42 -17.51 -0.66
CA GLU A 3 1.41 -16.78 -1.94
C GLU A 3 -0.01 -16.43 -2.39
N GLU A 4 -0.99 -17.32 -2.19
CA GLU A 4 -2.41 -17.03 -2.44
C GLU A 4 -2.92 -15.85 -1.60
N GLN A 5 -2.54 -15.80 -0.32
CA GLN A 5 -2.90 -14.69 0.57
C GLN A 5 -2.23 -13.38 0.15
N LYS A 6 -1.00 -13.42 -0.38
CA LYS A 6 -0.33 -12.23 -0.92
C LYS A 6 -1.08 -11.72 -2.15
N THR A 7 -1.42 -12.59 -3.10
CA THR A 7 -2.18 -12.22 -4.30
C THR A 7 -3.52 -11.61 -3.96
N GLU A 8 -4.28 -12.20 -3.03
CA GLU A 8 -5.58 -11.64 -2.61
C GLU A 8 -5.41 -10.33 -1.85
N ALA A 9 -4.38 -10.20 -1.01
CA ALA A 9 -4.10 -8.95 -0.30
C ALA A 9 -3.75 -7.80 -1.27
N ILE A 10 -2.90 -8.05 -2.27
CA ILE A 10 -2.54 -7.07 -3.30
C ILE A 10 -3.79 -6.58 -4.04
N LYS A 11 -4.68 -7.50 -4.43
CA LYS A 11 -5.95 -7.17 -5.08
C LYS A 11 -6.87 -6.32 -4.20
N LEU A 12 -6.96 -6.62 -2.90
CA LEU A 12 -7.77 -5.84 -1.96
C LEU A 12 -7.18 -4.45 -1.71
N VAL A 13 -5.86 -4.30 -1.63
CA VAL A 13 -5.20 -2.99 -1.56
C VAL A 13 -5.55 -2.14 -2.78
N LYS A 14 -5.46 -2.73 -3.97
CA LYS A 14 -5.81 -2.06 -5.21
C LYS A 14 -7.25 -1.57 -5.20
N GLN A 15 -8.20 -2.44 -4.85
CA GLN A 15 -9.61 -2.06 -4.72
C GLN A 15 -9.81 -0.93 -3.71
N GLY A 16 -9.13 -0.98 -2.55
CA GLY A 16 -9.19 0.08 -1.55
C GLY A 16 -8.72 1.43 -2.09
N LEU A 17 -7.56 1.46 -2.77
CA LEU A 17 -7.01 2.68 -3.35
C LEU A 17 -7.81 3.21 -4.54
N GLU A 18 -8.38 2.33 -5.38
CA GLU A 18 -9.21 2.72 -6.52
C GLU A 18 -10.52 3.42 -6.10
N THR A 19 -10.98 3.24 -4.85
CA THR A 19 -12.11 4.04 -4.32
C THR A 19 -11.75 5.51 -4.09
N ILE A 20 -10.47 5.86 -4.06
CA ILE A 20 -9.98 7.19 -3.73
C ILE A 20 -9.69 7.96 -5.02
N GLN A 21 -10.69 8.70 -5.49
CA GLN A 21 -10.60 9.46 -6.74
C GLN A 21 -9.65 10.66 -6.68
N ALA A 22 -9.23 11.08 -5.49
CA ALA A 22 -8.45 12.30 -5.29
C ALA A 22 -6.98 12.19 -5.73
N ARG A 23 -6.40 10.98 -5.85
CA ARG A 23 -4.96 10.79 -6.07
C ARG A 23 -4.54 9.95 -7.28
N GLU A 24 -5.48 9.59 -8.16
CA GLU A 24 -5.22 8.78 -9.37
C GLU A 24 -4.18 7.66 -9.18
N TYR A 25 -4.34 6.83 -8.14
CA TYR A 25 -3.37 5.77 -7.84
C TYR A 25 -3.23 4.78 -9.01
N ARG A 26 -2.00 4.48 -9.40
CA ARG A 26 -1.70 3.48 -10.43
C ARG A 26 -0.59 2.54 -9.97
N GLU A 27 -0.89 1.25 -10.07
CA GLU A 27 0.09 0.20 -9.83
C GLU A 27 1.16 0.24 -10.94
N ILE A 28 2.44 0.22 -10.55
CA ILE A 28 3.59 0.17 -11.46
C ILE A 28 4.13 -1.25 -11.56
N ALA A 29 4.38 -1.89 -10.41
CA ALA A 29 4.95 -3.23 -10.36
C ALA A 29 4.75 -3.87 -8.98
N GLU A 30 4.46 -5.17 -8.96
CA GLU A 30 4.66 -6.00 -7.78
C GLU A 30 6.16 -6.29 -7.61
N ILE A 31 6.68 -6.13 -6.39
CA ILE A 31 8.09 -6.38 -6.07
C ILE A 31 8.21 -7.79 -5.48
N PRO A 32 9.06 -8.67 -6.05
CA PRO A 32 9.23 -10.03 -5.54
C PRO A 32 9.69 -10.04 -4.08
N THR A 33 8.97 -10.79 -3.25
CA THR A 33 9.21 -10.93 -1.80
C THR A 33 9.37 -12.41 -1.41
N GLU A 34 10.00 -13.19 -2.29
CA GLU A 34 10.20 -14.64 -2.13
C GLU A 34 10.76 -14.98 -0.74
N GLY A 35 10.13 -15.96 -0.07
CA GLY A 35 10.52 -16.39 1.26
C GLY A 35 10.21 -15.42 2.41
N LYS A 36 9.65 -14.24 2.13
CA LYS A 36 9.20 -13.28 3.16
C LYS A 36 7.69 -13.41 3.41
N GLN A 37 7.27 -13.12 4.65
CA GLN A 37 5.86 -13.05 5.03
C GLN A 37 5.26 -11.66 4.78
N GLN A 38 5.58 -11.09 3.62
CA GLN A 38 5.13 -9.77 3.21
C GLN A 38 4.80 -9.72 1.72
N PHE A 39 4.11 -8.68 1.30
CA PHE A 39 4.05 -8.26 -0.10
C PHE A 39 4.55 -6.82 -0.23
N GLU A 40 5.00 -6.47 -1.42
CA GLU A 40 5.45 -5.11 -1.74
C GLU A 40 4.99 -4.74 -3.15
N ILE A 41 4.40 -3.56 -3.29
CA ILE A 41 3.88 -3.07 -4.56
C ILE A 41 4.32 -1.62 -4.76
N LYS A 42 4.86 -1.32 -5.93
CA LYS A 42 5.19 0.04 -6.34
C LYS A 42 3.99 0.70 -6.98
N TYR A 43 3.66 1.90 -6.52
CA TYR A 43 2.57 2.73 -7.01
C TYR A 43 3.06 4.11 -7.45
N SER A 44 2.40 4.69 -8.45
CA SER A 44 2.36 6.13 -8.65
C SER A 44 1.05 6.74 -8.17
N PHE A 45 1.09 8.05 -7.96
CA PHE A 45 -0.07 8.88 -7.66
C PHE A 45 0.05 10.23 -8.38
N VAL A 46 -1.08 10.91 -8.55
CA VAL A 46 -1.17 12.31 -8.97
C VAL A 46 -2.04 13.06 -7.95
N ASN A 47 -1.45 13.97 -7.18
CA ASN A 47 -2.15 14.76 -6.16
C ASN A 47 -2.04 16.24 -6.50
N GLU A 48 -3.16 16.87 -6.88
CA GLU A 48 -3.20 18.30 -7.23
C GLU A 48 -2.15 18.73 -8.28
N GLY A 49 -1.85 17.86 -9.24
CA GLY A 49 -0.85 18.09 -10.29
C GLY A 49 0.59 17.71 -9.92
N VAL A 50 0.82 17.20 -8.71
CA VAL A 50 2.11 16.61 -8.28
C VAL A 50 2.07 15.11 -8.52
N GLU A 51 3.00 14.61 -9.33
CA GLU A 51 3.20 13.19 -9.53
C GLU A 51 4.26 12.65 -8.57
N GLY A 52 4.09 11.42 -8.09
CA GLY A 52 5.08 10.76 -7.25
C GLY A 52 4.99 9.25 -7.28
N ILE A 53 6.03 8.60 -6.77
CA ILE A 53 6.14 7.14 -6.68
C ILE A 53 6.45 6.74 -5.23
N PHE A 54 5.79 5.68 -4.78
CA PHE A 54 6.01 5.09 -3.46
C PHE A 54 5.81 3.58 -3.51
N ASN A 55 6.42 2.87 -2.57
CA ASN A 55 6.17 1.46 -2.35
C ASN A 55 5.16 1.31 -1.21
N ILE A 56 4.25 0.36 -1.34
CA ILE A 56 3.37 -0.12 -0.29
C ILE A 56 3.91 -1.45 0.18
N ILE A 57 4.23 -1.56 1.47
CA ILE A 57 4.69 -2.79 2.10
C ILE A 57 3.59 -3.30 3.02
N GLY A 58 3.11 -4.52 2.75
CA GLY A 58 2.09 -5.19 3.55
C GLY A 58 2.66 -6.37 4.32
N ASN A 59 2.54 -6.34 5.65
CA ASN A 59 3.09 -7.36 6.55
C ASN A 59 2.02 -7.94 7.47
N THR A 60 1.96 -9.26 7.62
CA THR A 60 1.19 -9.90 8.71
C THR A 60 2.01 -9.92 10.00
N GLY A 61 1.77 -8.96 10.88
CA GLY A 61 2.13 -9.02 12.31
C GLY A 61 3.33 -8.17 12.79
N ALA A 62 3.04 -7.28 13.76
CA ALA A 62 3.98 -6.84 14.79
C ALA A 62 3.48 -7.12 16.23
N ASN A 63 2.18 -7.35 16.45
CA ASN A 63 1.55 -7.27 17.79
C ASN A 63 0.83 -8.53 18.29
N GLY A 64 1.16 -9.73 17.81
CA GLY A 64 0.70 -11.00 18.43
C GLY A 64 -0.82 -11.26 18.45
N ALA A 65 -1.64 -10.32 17.96
CA ALA A 65 -3.06 -10.51 17.69
C ALA A 65 -3.22 -11.02 16.25
N GLU A 66 -4.11 -11.98 16.09
CA GLU A 66 -4.34 -12.77 14.88
C GLU A 66 -4.62 -11.89 13.63
N ALA A 67 -4.08 -12.30 12.48
CA ALA A 67 -4.61 -12.02 11.14
C ALA A 67 -4.73 -10.56 10.64
N GLU A 68 -4.06 -9.56 11.21
CA GLU A 68 -4.07 -8.20 10.65
C GLU A 68 -2.83 -7.90 9.77
N VAL A 69 -3.08 -7.28 8.62
CA VAL A 69 -2.06 -6.73 7.72
C VAL A 69 -1.85 -5.25 8.04
N SER A 70 -0.60 -4.85 8.22
CA SER A 70 -0.19 -3.45 8.30
C SER A 70 0.37 -3.00 6.94
N LEU A 71 -0.07 -1.84 6.45
CA LEU A 71 0.41 -1.20 5.22
C LEU A 71 1.27 0.01 5.57
N VAL A 72 2.47 0.08 5.00
CA VAL A 72 3.39 1.20 5.16
C VAL A 72 3.76 1.75 3.79
N SER A 73 3.80 3.09 3.66
CA SER A 73 4.30 3.76 2.46
C SER A 73 5.78 4.10 2.61
N GLU A 74 6.59 3.74 1.62
CA GLU A 74 7.97 4.20 1.47
C GLU A 74 8.09 5.08 0.23
N PHE A 75 8.34 6.38 0.43
CA PHE A 75 8.50 7.34 -0.66
C PHE A 75 9.91 7.28 -1.23
N THR A 76 10.03 7.32 -2.55
CA THR A 76 11.34 7.52 -3.18
C THR A 76 11.69 9.00 -3.07
N ASP A 77 12.65 9.36 -2.21
CA ASP A 77 13.16 10.72 -2.14
C ASP A 77 14.03 11.01 -3.37
N ASP A 78 13.40 11.51 -4.44
CA ASP A 78 14.11 12.18 -5.51
C ASP A 78 14.51 13.59 -5.02
N PRO A 79 15.81 13.91 -4.89
CA PRO A 79 16.27 15.22 -4.43
C PRO A 79 15.81 16.38 -5.33
N LEU A 80 15.36 16.11 -6.56
CA LEU A 80 14.82 17.12 -7.47
C LEU A 80 13.29 17.24 -7.42
N HIS A 81 12.59 16.22 -6.91
CA HIS A 81 11.13 16.15 -6.87
C HIS A 81 10.66 15.66 -5.49
N SER A 82 11.03 16.40 -4.45
CA SER A 82 10.64 16.07 -3.08
C SER A 82 9.13 16.21 -2.90
N ILE A 83 8.48 15.12 -2.51
CA ILE A 83 7.06 15.09 -2.18
C ILE A 83 6.86 15.82 -0.85
N SER A 84 5.94 16.78 -0.80
CA SER A 84 5.66 17.56 0.41
C SER A 84 5.14 16.68 1.55
N ASP A 85 5.45 17.05 2.79
CA ASP A 85 4.98 16.33 3.98
C ASP A 85 3.44 16.22 4.02
N LEU A 86 2.74 17.28 3.60
CA LEU A 86 1.29 17.27 3.48
C LEU A 86 0.80 16.18 2.52
N THR A 87 1.44 16.04 1.35
CA THR A 87 1.10 14.99 0.38
C THR A 87 1.40 13.60 0.95
N LYS A 88 2.51 13.44 1.67
CA LYS A 88 2.86 12.19 2.35
C LYS A 88 1.82 11.82 3.41
N GLU A 89 1.37 12.74 4.25
CA GLU A 89 0.32 12.52 5.26
C GLU A 89 -1.03 12.15 4.64
N GLN A 90 -1.36 12.84 3.56
CA GLN A 90 -2.51 12.58 2.72
C GLN A 90 -2.47 11.14 2.18
N ILE A 91 -1.35 10.68 1.62
CA ILE A 91 -1.21 9.30 1.10
C ILE A 91 -1.27 8.27 2.23
N ASN A 92 -0.67 8.58 3.38
CA ASN A 92 -0.78 7.73 4.56
C ASN A 92 -2.24 7.57 5.04
N THR A 93 -3.06 8.62 4.95
CA THR A 93 -4.48 8.57 5.31
C THR A 93 -5.27 7.66 4.37
N ASP A 94 -4.98 7.76 3.07
CA ASP A 94 -5.56 6.89 2.05
C ASP A 94 -5.15 5.43 2.26
N LEU A 95 -3.88 5.20 2.55
CA LEU A 95 -3.33 3.87 2.79
C LEU A 95 -3.92 3.21 4.04
N ARG A 96 -4.19 3.99 5.11
CA ARG A 96 -4.93 3.50 6.29
C ARG A 96 -6.34 3.06 5.91
N SER A 97 -7.03 3.82 5.07
CA SER A 97 -8.37 3.46 4.60
C SER A 97 -8.34 2.15 3.78
N ALA A 98 -7.33 2.00 2.91
CA ALA A 98 -7.11 0.77 2.16
C ALA A 98 -6.73 -0.41 3.07
N GLN A 99 -5.96 -0.18 4.14
CA GLN A 99 -5.63 -1.18 5.15
C GLN A 99 -6.87 -1.66 5.90
N ASP A 100 -7.75 -0.75 6.33
CA ASP A 100 -9.00 -1.09 7.01
C ASP A 100 -9.90 -1.92 6.10
N PHE A 101 -9.98 -1.55 4.81
CA PHE A 101 -10.70 -2.32 3.80
C PHE A 101 -10.08 -3.71 3.60
N LEU A 102 -8.76 -3.79 3.48
CA LEU A 102 -8.02 -5.04 3.35
C LEU A 102 -8.31 -5.97 4.53
N ASN A 103 -8.12 -5.52 5.76
CA ASN A 103 -8.29 -6.35 6.96
C ASN A 103 -9.74 -6.79 7.18
N LYS A 104 -10.72 -6.01 6.71
CA LYS A 104 -12.13 -6.40 6.74
C LYS A 104 -12.47 -7.54 5.76
N ASN A 105 -11.75 -7.63 4.64
CA ASN A 105 -12.10 -8.52 3.53
C ASN A 105 -11.13 -9.71 3.36
N LEU A 106 -9.90 -9.57 3.83
CA LEU A 106 -8.89 -10.61 3.74
C LEU A 106 -9.16 -11.70 4.78
N LYS A 107 -9.31 -12.94 4.31
CA LYS A 107 -9.43 -14.11 5.18
C LYS A 107 -8.05 -14.72 5.36
N ILE A 108 -7.47 -14.58 6.55
CA ILE A 108 -6.15 -15.19 6.88
C ILE A 108 -6.33 -16.53 7.62
N VAL A 109 -7.57 -16.97 7.84
CA VAL A 109 -7.93 -18.23 8.54
C VAL A 109 -7.75 -19.46 7.66
#